data_AF-A0A924GEU8-F1
#
_entry.id   AF-A0A924GEU8-F1
#
_cell.length_a   1.000
_cell.length_b   1.000
_cell.length_c   1.000
_cell.angle_alpha   90.00
_cell.angle_beta   90.00
_cell.angle_gamma   90.00
#
_symmetry.space_group_name_H-M   'P 1'
#
loop_
_entity.id
_entity.type
_entity.pdbx_description
1 polymer ?
#
loop_
_entity_poly.entity_id
_entity_poly.type
_entity_poly.pdbx_seq_one_letter_code
_entity_poly.pdbx_strand_id
1 'polypeptide(L)' 'MTSYRFLDAMGDVVEEGDFEDHAAALAWARDGDHDEDVQRVEYLGPQRDLRWAGPLFD' A
#
# COMPACT_ATOMS: atom_id res chain seq x y z
N MET A 1 -4.21 -2.02 13.83
CA MET A 1 -3.73 -1.10 12.77
C MET A 1 -2.75 -1.86 11.92
N THR A 2 -2.82 -1.63 10.62
CA THR A 2 -2.22 -2.41 9.57
C THR A 2 -1.45 -1.44 8.69
N SER A 3 -0.15 -1.66 8.52
CA SER A 3 0.69 -0.75 7.75
C SER A 3 0.48 -0.97 6.25
N TYR A 4 0.35 0.12 5.51
CA TYR A 4 0.21 0.12 4.06
C TYR A 4 1.20 1.08 3.43
N ARG A 5 1.59 0.78 2.19
CA ARG A 5 2.28 1.72 1.30
C ARG A 5 1.46 1.97 0.05
N PHE A 6 1.49 3.19 -0.42
CA PHE A 6 0.77 3.67 -1.58
C PHE A 6 1.78 4.02 -2.65
N LEU A 7 1.54 3.52 -3.86
CA LEU A 7 2.48 3.67 -4.96
C LEU A 7 1.81 4.30 -6.17
N ASP A 8 2.60 5.08 -6.89
CA ASP A 8 2.22 5.68 -8.16
C ASP A 8 2.26 4.64 -9.30
N ALA A 9 2.08 5.12 -10.54
CA ALA A 9 2.15 4.28 -11.73
C ALA A 9 3.55 3.70 -11.99
N MET A 10 4.62 4.39 -11.57
CA MET A 10 6.00 3.94 -11.71
C MET A 10 6.37 2.87 -10.67
N GLY A 11 5.60 2.79 -9.57
CA GLY A 11 5.91 1.96 -8.42
C GLY A 11 6.81 2.65 -7.41
N ASP A 12 6.89 3.98 -7.46
CA ASP A 12 7.49 4.82 -6.43
C ASP A 12 6.52 5.01 -5.28
N VAL A 13 7.04 5.18 -4.06
CA VAL A 13 6.23 5.33 -2.85
C VAL A 13 5.74 6.77 -2.74
N VAL A 14 4.43 6.95 -2.78
CA VAL A 14 3.74 8.22 -2.52
C VAL A 14 3.65 8.46 -1.02
N GLU A 15 3.18 7.46 -0.26
CA GLU A 15 3.06 7.55 1.20
C GLU A 15 3.06 6.16 1.87
N GLU A 16 3.35 6.13 3.17
CA GLU A 16 3.13 4.98 4.04
C GLU A 16 2.32 5.39 5.27
N GLY A 17 1.37 4.55 5.68
CA GLY A 17 0.52 4.85 6.83
C GLY A 17 -0.09 3.62 7.47
N ASP A 18 -0.58 3.80 8.70
CA ASP A 18 -1.24 2.76 9.47
C ASP A 18 -2.76 2.97 9.44
N PHE A 19 -3.48 1.96 8.96
CA PHE A 19 -4.94 2.01 8.79
C PHE A 19 -5.62 0.92 9.60
N GLU A 20 -6.92 1.10 9.88
CA GLU A 20 -7.69 0.07 10.58
C GLU A 20 -7.76 -1.22 9.77
N ASP A 21 -8.11 -1.08 8.48
CA ASP A 21 -8.24 -2.16 7.53
C ASP A 21 -7.91 -1.70 6.09
N HIS A 22 -8.03 -2.64 5.14
CA HIS A 22 -7.73 -2.37 3.74
C HIS A 22 -8.75 -1.44 3.08
N ALA A 23 -10.01 -1.42 3.53
CA ALA A 23 -11.02 -0.53 2.97
C ALA A 23 -10.72 0.93 3.34
N ALA A 24 -10.29 1.19 4.58
CA ALA A 24 -9.83 2.50 5.03
C ALA A 24 -8.61 2.98 4.23
N ALA A 25 -7.64 2.09 3.96
CA ALA A 25 -6.49 2.42 3.11
C ALA A 25 -6.92 2.74 1.66
N LEU A 26 -7.85 1.98 1.08
CA LEU A 26 -8.39 2.26 -0.25
C LEU A 26 -9.19 3.56 -0.33
N ALA A 27 -9.93 3.90 0.73
CA ALA A 27 -10.64 5.17 0.81
C ALA A 27 -9.66 6.35 0.81
N TRP A 28 -8.60 6.26 1.61
CA TRP A 28 -7.52 7.26 1.61
C TRP A 28 -6.85 7.40 0.24
N ALA A 29 -6.60 6.27 -0.45
CA ALA A 29 -5.99 6.28 -1.78
C ALA A 29 -6.88 6.93 -2.86
N ARG A 30 -8.21 6.91 -2.68
CA ARG A 30 -9.19 7.47 -3.63
C ARG A 30 -9.55 8.93 -3.35
N ASP A 31 -9.68 9.27 -2.07
CA ASP A 31 -10.25 10.54 -1.62
C ASP A 31 -9.19 11.57 -1.21
N GLY A 32 -7.90 11.19 -1.21
CA GLY A 32 -6.82 12.04 -0.74
C GLY A 32 -6.27 13.01 -1.79
N ASP A 33 -5.88 14.19 -1.31
CA ASP A 33 -5.20 15.25 -2.06
C ASP A 33 -3.68 14.97 -2.07
N HIS A 34 -3.31 13.82 -2.62
CA HIS A 34 -1.91 13.43 -2.77
C HIS A 34 -1.33 14.10 -4.01
N ASP A 35 -0.06 14.53 -3.94
CA ASP A 35 0.62 15.17 -5.07
C ASP A 35 0.70 14.26 -6.32
N GLU A 36 0.59 12.94 -6.12
CA GLU A 36 0.71 11.91 -7.14
C GLU A 36 -0.46 10.92 -7.12
N ASP A 37 -0.90 10.51 -8.32
CA ASP A 37 -1.99 9.55 -8.49
C ASP A 37 -1.60 8.16 -7.96
N VAL A 38 -2.21 7.74 -6.85
CA VAL A 38 -2.02 6.39 -6.30
C VAL A 38 -2.64 5.35 -7.23
N GLN A 39 -1.82 4.43 -7.73
CA GLN A 39 -2.25 3.32 -8.60
C GLN A 39 -2.28 1.96 -7.88
N ARG A 40 -1.60 1.85 -6.73
CA ARG A 40 -1.47 0.58 -6.02
C ARG A 40 -1.34 0.77 -4.52
N VAL A 41 -1.98 -0.12 -3.77
CA VAL A 41 -1.94 -0.17 -2.30
C VAL A 41 -1.38 -1.52 -1.89
N GLU A 42 -0.31 -1.53 -1.11
CA GLU A 42 0.34 -2.77 -0.67
C GLU A 42 0.37 -2.86 0.85
N TYR A 43 0.10 -4.06 1.38
CA TYR A 43 0.24 -4.36 2.80
C TYR A 43 1.72 -4.49 3.16
N LEU A 44 2.15 -3.76 4.18
CA LEU A 44 3.44 -3.91 4.80
C LEU A 44 3.30 -4.91 5.96
N GLY A 45 4.08 -5.99 5.92
CA GLY A 45 4.05 -7.03 6.96
C GLY A 45 4.33 -6.47 8.36
N PRO A 46 4.22 -7.29 9.43
CA PRO A 46 4.41 -6.83 10.82
C PRO A 46 5.79 -6.23 11.13
N GLN A 47 6.77 -6.39 10.23
CA GLN A 47 8.11 -5.78 10.32
C GLN A 47 8.31 -4.61 9.33
N ARG A 48 7.24 -4.20 8.64
CA ARG A 48 7.23 -3.28 7.50
C ARG A 48 8.02 -3.75 6.27
N ASP A 49 8.28 -5.05 6.20
CA ASP A 49 9.01 -5.65 5.09
C ASP A 49 8.06 -6.14 3.99
N LEU A 50 8.46 -5.91 2.74
CA LEU A 50 7.77 -6.41 1.56
C LEU A 50 7.90 -7.95 1.52
N ARG A 51 6.84 -8.68 1.86
CA ARG A 51 6.81 -10.13 1.67
C ARG A 51 6.21 -10.45 0.31
N TRP A 52 7.04 -10.43 -0.73
CA TRP A 52 6.70 -11.13 -1.96
C TRP A 52 6.73 -12.63 -1.64
N ALA A 53 5.56 -13.26 -1.53
CA ALA A 53 5.46 -14.69 -1.21
C ALA A 53 5.83 -15.61 -2.40
N GLY A 54 6.39 -15.04 -3.47
CA GLY A 54 6.83 -15.74 -4.68
C GLY A 54 5.70 -16.51 -5.39
N PRO A 55 5.98 -17.07 -6.58
CA PRO A 55 5.08 -18.04 -7.17
C PRO A 55 5.21 -19.35 -6.37
N LEU A 56 4.07 -19.94 -6.00
CA LEU A 56 4.03 -21.35 -5.63
C LEU A 56 4.31 -22.15 -6.91
N PHE A 57 5.58 -22.47 -7.13
CA PHE A 57 5.94 -23.46 -8.13
C PHE A 57 5.78 -24.83 -7.50
N ASP A 58 4.90 -25.65 -8.08
CA ASP A 58 5.02 -27.10 -8.06
C ASP A 58 5.96 -27.51 -9.20
#